data_AF-A0A3D3LEN8-F1
#
_entry.id   AF-A0A3D3LEN8-F1
#
_cell.length_a   1.000
_cell.length_b   1.000
_cell.length_c   1.000
_cell.angle_alpha   90.00
_cell.angle_beta   90.00
_cell.angle_gamma   90.00
#
_symmetry.space_group_name_H-M   'P 1'
#
loop_
_entity.id
_entity.type
_entity.pdbx_description
1 polymer ?
#
loop_
_entity_poly.entity_id
_entity_poly.type
_entity_poly.pdbx_seq_one_letter_code
_entity_poly.pdbx_strand_id
1 'polypeptide(L)'
;PQGETRRAALRVFAAQPVNDVHPGWLPPMQDLLEKPADTGLPLILDAIKRLKTHPFDPQLQALADDSAQPLSLRLKALDAMKSLQLAGPTFDLIRATVTDPAASAAARIQAATMLAAAPLDAARHLALAPVFASTGPVELEKLLPLLRKAKESDTARALATELAKNPAIASQQESLYRTALHQHPPEIFEAIILPAYTRASEAQEEKKRALPALAEKAATAGRATEGRHVFESGKGTCIACHQIGGVGRVLGPDLSKIGAIRTERDLIESILFPSASLARDYETHLIETADGQTVMGVIRSHTAEGLLVMDVAGQEKNLPHAAITASTQLPASLMPMGLDQTLPEQDLLDLVAWLRSLK
;
A
#
# COMPACT_ATOMS: atom_id res chain seq x y z
N PRO A 1 7.23 5.70 -34.89
CA PRO A 1 7.38 7.17 -34.76
C PRO A 1 6.14 7.89 -34.19
N GLN A 2 4.97 7.79 -34.84
CA GLN A 2 3.77 8.55 -34.41
C GLN A 2 3.25 8.16 -33.01
N GLY A 3 3.27 6.87 -32.66
CA GLY A 3 2.88 6.39 -31.33
C GLY A 3 3.78 6.85 -30.20
N GLU A 4 5.10 6.88 -30.43
CA GLU A 4 6.07 7.38 -29.45
C GLU A 4 5.94 8.88 -29.23
N THR A 5 5.76 9.66 -30.30
CA THR A 5 5.49 11.10 -30.21
C THR A 5 4.20 11.36 -29.44
N ARG A 6 3.14 10.58 -29.69
CA ARG A 6 1.86 10.70 -28.98
C ARG A 6 2.00 10.38 -27.49
N ARG A 7 2.66 9.27 -27.15
CA ARG A 7 2.95 8.91 -25.74
C ARG A 7 3.78 9.98 -25.03
N ALA A 8 4.81 10.50 -25.69
CA ALA A 8 5.62 11.58 -25.14
C ALA A 8 4.77 12.85 -24.89
N ALA A 9 3.93 13.26 -25.84
CA ALA A 9 3.05 14.41 -25.70
C ALA A 9 2.06 14.24 -24.54
N LEU A 10 1.44 13.06 -24.41
CA LEU A 10 0.51 12.78 -23.30
C LEU A 10 1.20 12.70 -21.96
N ARG A 11 2.43 12.18 -21.88
CA ARG A 11 3.23 12.22 -20.63
C ARG A 11 3.50 13.65 -20.20
N VAL A 12 3.90 14.51 -21.13
CA VAL A 12 4.08 15.94 -20.85
C VAL A 12 2.76 16.55 -20.40
N PHE A 13 1.66 16.26 -21.09
CA PHE A 13 0.34 16.78 -20.75
C PHE A 13 -0.13 16.34 -19.35
N ALA A 14 -0.02 15.05 -19.04
CA ALA A 14 -0.38 14.47 -17.74
C ALA A 14 0.49 14.98 -16.58
N ALA A 15 1.71 15.47 -16.87
CA ALA A 15 2.63 16.01 -15.88
C ALA A 15 2.45 17.51 -15.61
N GLN A 16 1.76 18.26 -16.48
CA GLN A 16 1.62 19.71 -16.36
C GLN A 16 0.26 20.12 -15.79
N PRO A 17 0.19 21.22 -15.01
CA PRO A 17 -1.09 21.83 -14.67
C PRO A 17 -1.72 22.45 -15.91
N VAL A 18 -3.01 22.17 -16.12
CA VAL A 18 -3.80 22.79 -17.19
C VAL A 18 -4.72 23.83 -16.54
N ASN A 19 -4.44 25.11 -16.80
CA ASN A 19 -5.24 26.22 -16.26
C ASN A 19 -6.43 26.54 -17.18
N ASP A 20 -6.21 26.53 -18.50
CA ASP A 20 -7.24 26.78 -19.51
C ASP A 20 -7.31 25.59 -20.49
N VAL A 21 -8.48 24.96 -20.60
CA VAL A 21 -8.71 23.86 -21.53
C VAL A 21 -9.15 24.41 -22.87
N HIS A 22 -8.34 24.24 -23.91
CA HIS A 22 -8.72 24.63 -25.26
C HIS A 22 -9.78 23.66 -25.82
N PRO A 23 -10.94 24.13 -26.32
CA PRO A 23 -12.02 23.26 -26.81
C PRO A 23 -11.58 22.26 -27.90
N GLY A 24 -10.62 22.65 -28.74
CA GLY A 24 -10.05 21.79 -29.78
C GLY A 24 -9.27 20.56 -29.26
N TRP A 25 -8.98 20.47 -27.96
CA TRP A 25 -8.35 19.28 -27.37
C TRP A 25 -9.36 18.18 -27.05
N LEU A 26 -10.63 18.50 -26.87
CA LEU A 26 -11.64 17.54 -26.44
C LEU A 26 -11.88 16.44 -27.48
N PRO A 27 -12.12 16.73 -28.77
CA PRO A 27 -12.37 15.68 -29.76
C PRO A 27 -11.22 14.68 -29.92
N PRO A 28 -9.94 15.11 -30.05
CA PRO A 28 -8.81 14.17 -30.10
C PRO A 28 -8.67 13.30 -28.84
N MET A 29 -8.99 13.83 -27.65
CA MET A 29 -8.96 13.04 -26.41
C MET A 29 -10.12 12.04 -26.35
N GLN A 30 -11.29 12.41 -26.87
CA GLN A 30 -12.45 11.51 -26.99
C GLN A 30 -12.11 10.33 -27.90
N ASP A 31 -11.53 10.60 -29.08
CA ASP A 31 -11.11 9.58 -30.04
C ASP A 31 -10.08 8.62 -29.42
N LEU A 32 -9.15 9.14 -28.61
CA LEU A 32 -8.16 8.33 -27.91
C LEU A 32 -8.79 7.47 -26.81
N LEU A 33 -9.78 7.98 -26.08
CA LEU A 33 -10.48 7.20 -25.06
C LEU A 33 -11.26 6.03 -25.69
N GLU A 34 -11.88 6.25 -26.84
CA GLU A 34 -12.59 5.20 -27.59
C GLU A 34 -11.65 4.20 -28.26
N LYS A 35 -10.48 4.67 -28.71
CA LYS A 35 -9.49 3.87 -29.44
C LYS A 35 -8.09 4.15 -28.88
N PRO A 36 -7.72 3.52 -27.75
CA PRO A 36 -6.46 3.80 -27.04
C PRO A 36 -5.19 3.53 -27.88
N ALA A 37 -5.32 2.69 -28.91
CA ALA A 37 -4.23 2.28 -29.80
C ALA A 37 -2.99 1.83 -28.99
N ASP A 38 -1.80 2.20 -29.43
CA ASP A 38 -0.52 1.90 -28.79
C ASP A 38 -0.15 2.86 -27.62
N THR A 39 -1.05 3.79 -27.29
CA THR A 39 -0.80 4.86 -26.33
C THR A 39 -0.94 4.39 -24.88
N GLY A 40 -1.78 3.37 -24.67
CA GLY A 40 -2.14 2.87 -23.35
C GLY A 40 -3.26 3.67 -22.71
N LEU A 41 -4.32 2.99 -22.28
CA LEU A 41 -5.48 3.61 -21.65
C LEU A 41 -5.13 4.37 -20.35
N PRO A 42 -4.24 3.90 -19.45
CA PRO A 42 -3.88 4.63 -18.23
C PRO A 42 -3.33 6.03 -18.50
N LEU A 43 -2.46 6.18 -19.51
CA LEU A 43 -1.85 7.47 -19.85
C LEU A 43 -2.89 8.45 -20.41
N ILE A 44 -3.88 7.94 -21.15
CA ILE A 44 -5.01 8.73 -21.63
C ILE A 44 -5.87 9.20 -20.46
N LEU A 45 -6.17 8.31 -19.50
CA LEU A 45 -6.93 8.66 -18.29
C LEU A 45 -6.20 9.72 -17.43
N ASP A 46 -4.88 9.57 -17.26
CA ASP A 46 -4.05 10.55 -16.54
C ASP A 46 -4.05 11.92 -17.23
N ALA A 47 -4.09 11.96 -18.57
CA ALA A 47 -4.22 13.19 -19.34
C ALA A 47 -5.63 13.80 -19.21
N ILE A 48 -6.69 13.00 -19.32
CA ILE A 48 -8.09 13.45 -19.17
C ILE A 48 -8.33 14.05 -17.78
N LYS A 49 -7.76 13.44 -16.72
CA LYS A 49 -7.83 13.95 -15.35
C LYS A 49 -7.35 15.41 -15.25
N ARG A 50 -6.38 15.83 -16.06
CA ARG A 50 -5.87 17.22 -16.07
C ARG A 50 -6.85 18.21 -16.66
N LEU A 51 -7.71 17.78 -17.58
CA LEU A 51 -8.71 18.63 -18.22
C LEU A 51 -9.80 19.06 -17.23
N LYS A 52 -10.18 18.20 -16.27
CA LYS A 52 -11.23 18.48 -15.29
C LYS A 52 -12.54 18.98 -15.95
N THR A 53 -12.97 18.30 -17.02
CA THR A 53 -14.16 18.64 -17.81
C THR A 53 -15.18 17.51 -17.85
N HIS A 54 -16.47 17.83 -17.83
CA HIS A 54 -17.58 16.86 -17.83
C HIS A 54 -17.79 15.96 -19.07
N PRO A 55 -17.42 16.32 -20.30
CA PRO A 55 -17.76 15.52 -21.49
C PRO A 55 -17.28 14.05 -21.48
N PHE A 56 -16.25 13.74 -20.68
CA PHE A 56 -15.72 12.38 -20.54
C PHE A 56 -16.44 11.55 -19.49
N ASP A 57 -17.17 12.16 -18.54
CA ASP A 57 -17.74 11.49 -17.37
C ASP A 57 -18.59 10.24 -17.75
N PRO A 58 -19.46 10.24 -18.79
CA PRO A 58 -20.23 9.05 -19.16
C PRO A 58 -19.37 7.87 -19.63
N GLN A 59 -18.34 8.13 -20.44
CA GLN A 59 -17.43 7.08 -20.94
C GLN A 59 -16.53 6.56 -19.82
N LEU A 60 -16.05 7.45 -18.93
CA LEU A 60 -15.30 7.08 -17.75
C LEU A 60 -16.12 6.21 -16.79
N GLN A 61 -17.43 6.48 -16.65
CA GLN A 61 -18.32 5.69 -15.79
C GLN A 61 -18.56 4.31 -16.40
N ALA A 62 -18.80 4.23 -17.72
CA ALA A 62 -18.91 2.94 -18.40
C ALA A 62 -17.63 2.09 -18.24
N LEU A 63 -16.45 2.70 -18.34
CA LEU A 63 -15.18 2.02 -18.12
C LEU A 63 -15.01 1.56 -16.65
N ALA A 64 -15.48 2.35 -15.70
CA ALA A 64 -15.46 2.00 -14.28
C ALA A 64 -16.45 0.89 -13.91
N ASP A 65 -17.59 0.80 -14.61
CA ASP A 65 -18.63 -0.20 -14.37
C ASP A 65 -18.32 -1.55 -15.04
N ASP A 66 -17.45 -1.56 -16.05
CA ASP A 66 -17.03 -2.78 -16.74
C ASP A 66 -16.13 -3.65 -15.83
N SER A 67 -16.69 -4.73 -15.29
CA SER A 67 -15.97 -5.68 -14.44
C SER A 67 -14.94 -6.53 -15.17
N ALA A 68 -14.94 -6.53 -16.52
CA ALA A 68 -13.88 -7.17 -17.30
C ALA A 68 -12.59 -6.33 -17.30
N GLN A 69 -12.67 -5.04 -16.96
CA GLN A 69 -11.50 -4.18 -16.88
C GLN A 69 -10.70 -4.42 -15.60
N PRO A 70 -9.37 -4.28 -15.66
CA PRO A 70 -8.52 -4.27 -14.47
C PRO A 70 -8.96 -3.21 -13.45
N LEU A 71 -8.94 -3.55 -12.17
CA LEU A 71 -9.36 -2.65 -11.09
C LEU A 71 -8.65 -1.28 -11.14
N SER A 72 -7.36 -1.27 -11.44
CA SER A 72 -6.56 -0.04 -11.61
C SER A 72 -7.06 0.86 -12.74
N LEU A 73 -7.55 0.31 -13.86
CA LEU A 73 -8.19 1.10 -14.91
C LEU A 73 -9.52 1.68 -14.45
N ARG A 74 -10.32 0.86 -13.78
CA ARG A 74 -11.63 1.28 -13.26
C ARG A 74 -11.48 2.43 -12.27
N LEU A 75 -10.52 2.35 -11.34
CA LEU A 75 -10.22 3.42 -10.38
C LEU A 75 -9.64 4.67 -11.04
N LYS A 76 -8.71 4.53 -12.00
CA LYS A 76 -8.19 5.67 -12.79
C LYS A 76 -9.30 6.37 -13.58
N ALA A 77 -10.27 5.62 -14.11
CA ALA A 77 -11.41 6.20 -14.82
C ALA A 77 -12.27 7.07 -13.90
N LEU A 78 -12.59 6.57 -12.71
CA LEU A 78 -13.32 7.31 -11.68
C LEU A 78 -12.56 8.56 -11.20
N ASP A 79 -11.24 8.45 -11.02
CA ASP A 79 -10.38 9.56 -10.60
C ASP A 79 -10.14 10.61 -11.70
N ALA A 80 -10.35 10.25 -12.97
CA ALA A 80 -10.31 11.17 -14.11
C ALA A 80 -11.61 11.98 -14.30
N MET A 81 -12.71 11.59 -13.62
CA MET A 81 -14.00 12.28 -13.74
C MET A 81 -13.94 13.68 -13.16
N LYS A 82 -14.69 14.60 -13.78
CA LYS A 82 -14.91 15.93 -13.20
C LYS A 82 -15.90 15.88 -12.05
N SER A 83 -16.97 15.10 -12.18
CA SER A 83 -18.00 14.93 -11.13
C SER A 83 -18.17 13.48 -10.75
N LEU A 84 -17.22 12.95 -10.00
CA LEU A 84 -17.35 11.63 -9.40
C LEU A 84 -18.51 11.62 -8.40
N GLN A 85 -19.56 10.86 -8.71
CA GLN A 85 -20.70 10.62 -7.83
C GLN A 85 -20.49 9.31 -7.09
N LEU A 86 -20.11 9.38 -5.81
CA LEU A 86 -19.93 8.21 -4.96
C LEU A 86 -21.27 7.66 -4.44
N ALA A 87 -22.06 7.07 -5.32
CA ALA A 87 -23.34 6.45 -4.99
C ALA A 87 -23.43 5.03 -5.54
N GLY A 88 -24.27 4.20 -4.92
CA GLY A 88 -24.59 2.85 -5.39
C GLY A 88 -23.34 1.99 -5.64
N PRO A 89 -23.25 1.30 -6.80
CA PRO A 89 -22.14 0.42 -7.12
C PRO A 89 -20.75 1.08 -7.08
N THR A 90 -20.64 2.35 -7.47
CA THR A 90 -19.37 3.09 -7.44
C THR A 90 -18.86 3.27 -6.01
N PHE A 91 -19.75 3.58 -5.06
CA PHE A 91 -19.38 3.68 -3.65
C PHE A 91 -18.95 2.31 -3.10
N ASP A 92 -19.69 1.25 -3.41
CA ASP A 92 -19.36 -0.09 -2.94
C ASP A 92 -18.03 -0.60 -3.49
N LEU A 93 -17.74 -0.36 -4.77
CA LEU A 93 -16.46 -0.69 -5.39
C LEU A 93 -15.28 -0.03 -4.65
N ILE A 94 -15.36 1.28 -4.45
CA ILE A 94 -14.27 2.04 -3.81
C ILE A 94 -14.14 1.63 -2.35
N ARG A 95 -15.25 1.52 -1.61
CA ARG A 95 -15.25 1.09 -0.21
C ARG A 95 -14.64 -0.31 -0.05
N ALA A 96 -15.03 -1.26 -0.89
CA ALA A 96 -14.49 -2.62 -0.87
C ALA A 96 -12.99 -2.63 -1.21
N THR A 97 -12.58 -1.82 -2.18
CA THR A 97 -11.18 -1.73 -2.61
C THR A 97 -10.26 -1.36 -1.45
N VAL A 98 -10.63 -0.40 -0.59
CA VAL A 98 -9.77 0.05 0.52
C VAL A 98 -9.38 -1.09 1.47
N THR A 99 -10.27 -2.07 1.65
CA THR A 99 -10.06 -3.19 2.59
C THR A 99 -9.72 -4.50 1.89
N ASP A 100 -9.65 -4.53 0.56
CA ASP A 100 -9.42 -5.75 -0.21
C ASP A 100 -7.93 -6.15 -0.17
N PRO A 101 -7.57 -7.28 0.45
CA PRO A 101 -6.18 -7.75 0.48
C PRO A 101 -5.66 -8.14 -0.91
N ALA A 102 -6.54 -8.45 -1.87
CA ALA A 102 -6.17 -8.75 -3.25
C ALA A 102 -5.93 -7.47 -4.08
N ALA A 103 -6.47 -6.32 -3.67
CA ALA A 103 -6.20 -5.05 -4.32
C ALA A 103 -4.76 -4.59 -4.06
N SER A 104 -4.13 -3.98 -5.07
CA SER A 104 -2.78 -3.44 -4.93
C SER A 104 -2.73 -2.26 -3.95
N ALA A 105 -1.58 -2.01 -3.34
CA ALA A 105 -1.43 -0.93 -2.37
C ALA A 105 -1.86 0.44 -2.95
N ALA A 106 -1.51 0.78 -4.19
CA ALA A 106 -1.99 2.05 -4.75
C ALA A 106 -3.48 2.05 -5.06
N ALA A 107 -4.09 0.92 -5.45
CA ALA A 107 -5.54 0.86 -5.63
C ALA A 107 -6.25 1.20 -4.32
N ARG A 108 -5.79 0.64 -3.19
CA ARG A 108 -6.33 0.95 -1.86
C ARG A 108 -6.10 2.41 -1.45
N ILE A 109 -4.90 2.92 -1.64
CA ILE A 109 -4.55 4.33 -1.35
C ILE A 109 -5.37 5.30 -2.21
N GLN A 110 -5.53 5.00 -3.50
CA GLN A 110 -6.34 5.78 -4.43
C GLN A 110 -7.81 5.77 -3.98
N ALA A 111 -8.36 4.60 -3.68
CA ALA A 111 -9.72 4.47 -3.17
C ALA A 111 -9.94 5.24 -1.86
N ALA A 112 -9.00 5.14 -0.90
CA ALA A 112 -9.05 5.91 0.34
C ALA A 112 -9.03 7.42 0.11
N THR A 113 -8.21 7.88 -0.85
CA THR A 113 -8.13 9.28 -1.26
C THR A 113 -9.44 9.75 -1.90
N MET A 114 -10.07 8.93 -2.74
CA MET A 114 -11.36 9.23 -3.37
C MET A 114 -12.47 9.36 -2.34
N LEU A 115 -12.56 8.43 -1.37
CA LEU A 115 -13.51 8.53 -0.25
C LEU A 115 -13.29 9.80 0.56
N ALA A 116 -12.04 10.10 0.90
CA ALA A 116 -11.69 11.27 1.69
C ALA A 116 -11.98 12.59 0.97
N ALA A 117 -11.91 12.63 -0.36
CA ALA A 117 -12.21 13.82 -1.16
C ALA A 117 -13.72 14.04 -1.36
N ALA A 118 -14.49 12.97 -1.54
CA ALA A 118 -15.87 13.04 -1.95
C ALA A 118 -16.82 13.65 -0.91
N PRO A 119 -17.92 14.30 -1.35
CA PRO A 119 -19.04 14.62 -0.50
C PRO A 119 -19.87 13.36 -0.21
N LEU A 120 -20.03 13.02 1.07
CA LEU A 120 -20.82 11.88 1.53
C LEU A 120 -22.01 12.37 2.36
N ASP A 121 -23.15 11.70 2.20
CA ASP A 121 -24.28 11.83 3.13
C ASP A 121 -24.01 11.05 4.43
N ALA A 122 -24.85 11.24 5.44
CA ALA A 122 -24.69 10.60 6.74
C ALA A 122 -24.68 9.06 6.64
N ALA A 123 -25.52 8.47 5.79
CA ALA A 123 -25.62 7.03 5.62
C ALA A 123 -24.33 6.43 5.03
N ARG A 124 -23.81 7.00 3.94
CA ARG A 124 -22.54 6.57 3.34
C ARG A 124 -21.37 6.81 4.27
N HIS A 125 -21.40 7.91 5.02
CA HIS A 125 -20.33 8.19 5.98
C HIS A 125 -20.30 7.13 7.10
N LEU A 126 -21.45 6.80 7.67
CA LEU A 126 -21.55 5.74 8.68
C LEU A 126 -21.13 4.37 8.12
N ALA A 127 -21.46 4.08 6.86
CA ALA A 127 -21.06 2.84 6.19
C ALA A 127 -19.53 2.67 6.04
N LEU A 128 -18.74 3.72 6.25
CA LEU A 128 -17.28 3.63 6.27
C LEU A 128 -16.69 3.20 7.61
N ALA A 129 -17.49 3.08 8.68
CA ALA A 129 -16.96 2.68 10.00
C ALA A 129 -16.13 1.38 9.94
N PRO A 130 -16.58 0.28 9.30
CA PRO A 130 -15.79 -0.96 9.23
C PRO A 130 -14.46 -0.82 8.48
N VAL A 131 -14.35 0.16 7.58
CA VAL A 131 -13.10 0.43 6.84
C VAL A 131 -12.02 0.92 7.80
N PHE A 132 -12.37 1.73 8.80
CA PHE A 132 -11.42 2.22 9.78
C PHE A 132 -10.79 1.13 10.64
N ALA A 133 -11.46 0.00 10.87
CA ALA A 133 -10.91 -1.09 11.67
C ALA A 133 -9.87 -1.94 10.94
N SER A 134 -9.92 -2.00 9.61
CA SER A 134 -9.18 -2.97 8.78
C SER A 134 -8.16 -2.36 7.82
N THR A 135 -8.15 -1.04 7.70
CA THR A 135 -7.26 -0.32 6.78
C THR A 135 -5.81 -0.28 7.27
N GLY A 136 -4.86 -0.31 6.32
CA GLY A 136 -3.43 -0.18 6.61
C GLY A 136 -3.01 1.25 7.00
N PRO A 137 -1.74 1.45 7.45
CA PRO A 137 -1.23 2.75 7.91
C PRO A 137 -1.39 3.89 6.91
N VAL A 138 -1.06 3.65 5.63
CA VAL A 138 -1.06 4.71 4.60
C VAL A 138 -2.48 5.11 4.26
N GLU A 139 -3.36 4.13 4.06
CA GLU A 139 -4.77 4.35 3.79
C GLU A 139 -5.47 5.00 5.00
N LEU A 140 -5.11 4.62 6.23
CA LEU A 140 -5.63 5.23 7.46
C LEU A 140 -5.39 6.73 7.50
N GLU A 141 -4.14 7.17 7.24
CA GLU A 141 -3.79 8.59 7.17
C GLU A 141 -4.69 9.35 6.18
N LYS A 142 -4.97 8.74 5.00
CA LYS A 142 -5.84 9.34 3.99
C LYS A 142 -7.30 9.41 4.42
N LEU A 143 -7.77 8.49 5.25
CA LEU A 143 -9.15 8.45 5.73
C LEU A 143 -9.43 9.37 6.93
N LEU A 144 -8.42 9.79 7.70
CA LEU A 144 -8.63 10.67 8.87
C LEU A 144 -9.47 11.94 8.61
N PRO A 145 -9.36 12.64 7.45
CA PRO A 145 -10.22 13.77 7.13
C PRO A 145 -11.72 13.46 7.16
N LEU A 146 -12.14 12.20 7.01
CA LEU A 146 -13.53 11.78 7.10
C LEU A 146 -14.09 11.97 8.52
N LEU A 147 -13.31 11.70 9.58
CA LEU A 147 -13.74 11.97 10.96
C LEU A 147 -14.17 13.43 11.13
N ARG A 148 -13.38 14.36 10.59
CA ARG A 148 -13.71 15.79 10.60
C ARG A 148 -14.93 16.12 9.75
N LYS A 149 -15.09 15.47 8.59
CA LYS A 149 -16.21 15.68 7.66
C LYS A 149 -17.53 15.08 8.17
N ALA A 150 -17.51 14.26 9.23
CA ALA A 150 -18.72 13.71 9.82
C ALA A 150 -19.54 14.87 10.39
N LYS A 151 -20.74 15.10 9.86
CA LYS A 151 -21.59 16.21 10.30
C LYS A 151 -22.22 15.95 11.67
N GLU A 152 -22.48 14.68 11.97
CA GLU A 152 -23.13 14.23 13.19
C GLU A 152 -22.11 13.60 14.13
N SER A 153 -22.15 14.00 15.41
CA SER A 153 -21.24 13.47 16.45
C SER A 153 -21.37 11.96 16.61
N ASP A 154 -22.55 11.38 16.40
CA ASP A 154 -22.74 9.92 16.50
C ASP A 154 -22.10 9.16 15.34
N THR A 155 -22.07 9.74 14.15
CA THR A 155 -21.29 9.20 13.02
C THR A 155 -19.80 9.25 13.36
N ALA A 156 -19.30 10.40 13.82
CA ALA A 156 -17.89 10.54 14.23
C ALA A 156 -17.51 9.54 15.33
N ARG A 157 -18.40 9.30 16.29
CA ARG A 157 -18.24 8.33 17.37
C ARG A 157 -18.15 6.91 16.83
N ALA A 158 -19.04 6.51 15.92
CA ALA A 158 -19.03 5.19 15.30
C ALA A 158 -17.72 4.94 14.52
N LEU A 159 -17.27 5.91 13.74
CA LEU A 159 -15.97 5.84 13.04
C LEU A 159 -14.81 5.72 14.03
N ALA A 160 -14.81 6.53 15.09
CA ALA A 160 -13.77 6.49 16.13
C ALA A 160 -13.74 5.15 16.88
N THR A 161 -14.91 4.55 17.14
CA THR A 161 -15.01 3.23 17.78
C THR A 161 -14.39 2.12 16.93
N GLU A 162 -14.60 2.13 15.61
CA GLU A 162 -13.96 1.16 14.72
C GLU A 162 -12.46 1.46 14.55
N LEU A 163 -12.07 2.73 14.44
CA LEU A 163 -10.67 3.15 14.42
C LEU A 163 -9.90 2.70 15.67
N ALA A 164 -10.51 2.76 16.86
CA ALA A 164 -9.89 2.29 18.10
C ALA A 164 -9.55 0.79 18.11
N LYS A 165 -10.11 0.00 17.18
CA LYS A 165 -9.79 -1.42 16.99
C LYS A 165 -8.67 -1.63 15.98
N ASN A 166 -8.27 -0.60 15.24
CA ASN A 166 -7.30 -0.73 14.15
C ASN A 166 -5.88 -0.99 14.71
N PRO A 167 -5.21 -2.08 14.31
CA PRO A 167 -3.84 -2.38 14.75
C PRO A 167 -2.81 -1.32 14.31
N ALA A 168 -3.10 -0.56 13.26
CA ALA A 168 -2.27 0.52 12.75
C ALA A 168 -2.51 1.87 13.46
N ILE A 169 -3.33 1.96 14.52
CA ILE A 169 -3.64 3.25 15.16
C ILE A 169 -2.37 3.97 15.68
N ALA A 170 -1.38 3.24 16.20
CA ALA A 170 -0.11 3.81 16.66
C ALA A 170 0.89 4.09 15.53
N SER A 171 0.57 3.79 14.27
CA SER A 171 1.41 4.13 13.11
C SER A 171 1.35 5.63 12.75
N GLN A 172 0.33 6.34 13.24
CA GLN A 172 0.11 7.76 12.97
C GLN A 172 0.46 8.59 14.21
N GLN A 173 0.79 9.86 14.02
CA GLN A 173 0.98 10.77 15.16
C GLN A 173 -0.35 11.06 15.86
N GLU A 174 -0.36 11.07 17.20
CA GLU A 174 -1.55 11.41 18.01
C GLU A 174 -2.22 12.71 17.56
N SER A 175 -1.40 13.72 17.22
CA SER A 175 -1.83 15.04 16.77
C SER A 175 -2.76 14.99 15.55
N LEU A 176 -2.61 13.99 14.67
CA LEU A 176 -3.48 13.81 13.51
C LEU A 176 -4.91 13.43 13.92
N TYR A 177 -5.06 12.58 14.94
CA TYR A 177 -6.38 12.23 15.48
C TYR A 177 -7.03 13.41 16.19
N ARG A 178 -6.26 14.15 16.98
CA ARG A 178 -6.74 15.39 17.62
C ARG A 178 -7.20 16.40 16.57
N THR A 179 -6.44 16.58 15.50
CA THR A 179 -6.82 17.45 14.38
C THR A 179 -8.08 16.96 13.67
N ALA A 180 -8.21 15.65 13.47
CA ALA A 180 -9.35 15.04 12.80
C ALA A 180 -10.66 15.16 13.62
N LEU A 181 -10.56 15.20 14.96
CA LEU A 181 -11.72 15.23 15.87
C LEU A 181 -11.98 16.61 16.52
N HIS A 182 -11.21 17.66 16.19
CA HIS A 182 -11.30 18.95 16.88
C HIS A 182 -12.68 19.64 16.81
N GLN A 183 -13.53 19.27 15.85
CA GLN A 183 -14.90 19.83 15.68
C GLN A 183 -15.96 19.02 16.44
N HIS A 184 -15.57 17.92 17.07
CA HIS A 184 -16.46 16.98 17.75
C HIS A 184 -16.33 17.07 19.27
N PRO A 185 -17.28 16.51 20.04
CA PRO A 185 -17.16 16.44 21.49
C PRO A 185 -15.84 15.79 21.92
N PRO A 186 -15.11 16.37 22.89
CA PRO A 186 -13.77 15.92 23.29
C PRO A 186 -13.77 14.47 23.79
N GLU A 187 -14.89 13.97 24.30
CA GLU A 187 -15.04 12.60 24.81
C GLU A 187 -14.82 11.56 23.72
N ILE A 188 -15.07 11.88 22.44
CA ILE A 188 -14.78 10.96 21.32
C ILE A 188 -13.27 10.73 21.23
N PHE A 189 -12.46 11.76 21.42
CA PHE A 189 -11.01 11.60 21.44
C PHE A 189 -10.55 10.99 22.76
N GLU A 190 -10.96 11.57 23.89
CA GLU A 190 -10.42 11.24 25.22
C GLU A 190 -10.82 9.85 25.72
N ALA A 191 -12.05 9.39 25.43
CA ALA A 191 -12.55 8.11 25.93
C ALA A 191 -12.39 6.95 24.94
N ILE A 192 -12.23 7.23 23.64
CA ILE A 192 -12.18 6.19 22.59
C ILE A 192 -10.80 6.11 21.96
N ILE A 193 -10.32 7.20 21.36
CA ILE A 193 -9.07 7.19 20.60
C ILE A 193 -7.84 7.18 21.50
N LEU A 194 -7.77 8.06 22.49
CA LEU A 194 -6.60 8.20 23.33
C LEU A 194 -6.23 6.90 24.07
N PRO A 195 -7.17 6.17 24.73
CA PRO A 195 -6.83 4.91 25.40
C PRO A 195 -6.40 3.81 24.43
N ALA A 196 -6.96 3.77 23.21
CA ALA A 196 -6.56 2.81 22.19
C ALA A 196 -5.17 3.12 21.63
N TYR A 197 -4.92 4.40 21.32
CA TYR A 197 -3.62 4.88 20.86
C TYR A 197 -2.53 4.65 21.91
N THR A 198 -2.77 5.01 23.18
CA THR A 198 -1.81 4.84 24.27
C THR A 198 -1.45 3.37 24.44
N ARG A 199 -2.42 2.45 24.51
CA ARG A 199 -2.12 1.01 24.60
C ARG A 199 -1.29 0.51 23.43
N ALA A 200 -1.63 0.92 22.20
CA ALA A 200 -0.90 0.50 21.00
C ALA A 200 0.52 1.08 20.95
N SER A 201 0.69 2.35 21.35
CA SER A 201 1.98 3.04 21.43
C SER A 201 2.87 2.43 22.51
N GLU A 202 2.33 2.19 23.71
CA GLU A 202 3.03 1.52 24.81
C GLU A 202 3.48 0.12 24.41
N ALA A 203 2.63 -0.66 23.72
CA ALA A 203 3.00 -1.98 23.22
C ALA A 203 4.15 -1.91 22.20
N GLN A 204 4.16 -0.91 21.31
CA GLN A 204 5.27 -0.71 20.37
C GLN A 204 6.56 -0.30 21.08
N GLU A 205 6.48 0.60 22.04
CA GLU A 205 7.63 1.05 22.83
C GLU A 205 8.18 -0.06 23.73
N GLU A 206 7.32 -0.89 24.33
CA GLU A 206 7.71 -2.08 25.07
C GLU A 206 8.48 -3.06 24.18
N LYS A 207 7.97 -3.35 22.98
CA LYS A 207 8.69 -4.18 21.99
C LYS A 207 10.06 -3.60 21.64
N LYS A 208 10.16 -2.28 21.42
CA LYS A 208 11.45 -1.61 21.16
C LYS A 208 12.40 -1.70 22.35
N ARG A 209 11.90 -1.51 23.58
CA ARG A 209 12.68 -1.61 24.82
C ARG A 209 13.17 -3.04 25.08
N ALA A 210 12.42 -4.05 24.63
CA ALA A 210 12.81 -5.45 24.74
C ALA A 210 13.94 -5.85 23.76
N LEU A 211 14.18 -5.08 22.69
CA LEU A 211 15.18 -5.43 21.65
C LEU A 211 16.57 -5.79 22.20
N PRO A 212 17.20 -5.00 23.10
CA PRO A 212 18.54 -5.34 23.61
C PRO A 212 18.54 -6.65 24.40
N ALA A 213 17.53 -6.86 25.25
CA ALA A 213 17.42 -8.06 26.06
C ALA A 213 17.15 -9.31 25.20
N LEU A 214 16.32 -9.20 24.17
CA LEU A 214 16.10 -10.29 23.20
C LEU A 214 17.37 -10.60 22.41
N ALA A 215 18.14 -9.59 22.02
CA ALA A 215 19.42 -9.78 21.33
C ALA A 215 20.45 -10.50 22.20
N GLU A 216 20.56 -10.11 23.48
CA GLU A 216 21.43 -10.79 24.44
C GLU A 216 20.99 -12.25 24.68
N LYS A 217 19.69 -12.49 24.84
CA LYS A 217 19.12 -13.84 24.94
C LYS A 217 19.39 -14.67 23.69
N ALA A 218 19.29 -14.09 22.49
CA ALA A 218 19.56 -14.82 21.26
C ALA A 218 21.04 -15.23 21.18
N ALA A 219 21.94 -14.36 21.62
CA ALA A 219 23.38 -14.65 21.66
C ALA A 219 23.77 -15.71 22.72
N THR A 220 23.06 -15.76 23.85
CA THR A 220 23.45 -16.60 25.01
C THR A 220 22.64 -17.88 25.16
N ALA A 221 21.37 -17.88 24.73
CA ALA A 221 20.41 -18.96 24.95
C ALA A 221 19.77 -19.47 23.64
N GLY A 222 20.06 -18.87 22.48
CA GLY A 222 19.58 -19.35 21.20
C GLY A 222 20.32 -20.61 20.72
N ARG A 223 19.56 -21.59 20.22
CA ARG A 223 20.06 -22.88 19.73
C ARG A 223 20.06 -22.88 18.21
N ALA A 224 21.23 -22.65 17.61
CA ALA A 224 21.37 -22.53 16.16
C ALA A 224 20.86 -23.76 15.36
N THR A 225 20.97 -24.97 15.91
CA THR A 225 20.43 -26.18 15.25
C THR A 225 18.90 -26.15 15.17
N GLU A 226 18.24 -25.72 16.25
CA GLU A 226 16.78 -25.56 16.28
C GLU A 226 16.33 -24.40 15.40
N GLY A 227 17.11 -23.31 15.34
CA GLY A 227 16.84 -22.17 14.48
C GLY A 227 16.78 -22.55 13.00
N ARG A 228 17.65 -23.45 12.56
CA ARG A 228 17.57 -24.04 11.22
C ARG A 228 16.25 -24.78 11.00
N HIS A 229 15.82 -25.58 11.98
CA HIS A 229 14.54 -26.29 11.92
C HIS A 229 13.33 -25.34 11.89
N VAL A 230 13.38 -24.22 12.61
CA VAL A 230 12.35 -23.16 12.54
C VAL A 230 12.20 -22.66 11.11
N PHE A 231 13.31 -22.31 10.45
CA PHE A 231 13.29 -21.86 9.05
C PHE A 231 12.79 -22.95 8.09
N GLU A 232 13.37 -24.16 8.15
CA GLU A 232 13.07 -25.25 7.22
C GLU A 232 11.64 -25.78 7.37
N SER A 233 11.07 -25.74 8.58
CA SER A 233 9.68 -26.14 8.84
C SER A 233 8.65 -25.12 8.34
N GLY A 234 9.06 -23.93 7.93
CA GLY A 234 8.17 -22.85 7.47
C GLY A 234 7.52 -22.05 8.59
N LYS A 235 7.89 -22.26 9.85
CA LYS A 235 7.47 -21.40 10.97
C LYS A 235 7.91 -19.97 10.71
N GLY A 236 7.03 -19.01 10.99
CA GLY A 236 7.28 -17.60 10.68
C GLY A 236 7.34 -17.27 9.19
N THR A 237 7.04 -18.22 8.29
CA THR A 237 6.96 -18.02 6.83
C THR A 237 8.27 -17.52 6.18
N CYS A 238 9.39 -17.55 6.89
CA CYS A 238 10.66 -16.98 6.42
C CYS A 238 11.14 -17.64 5.12
N ILE A 239 11.03 -18.97 5.03
CA ILE A 239 11.42 -19.78 3.86
C ILE A 239 10.58 -19.50 2.60
N ALA A 240 9.38 -18.94 2.75
CA ALA A 240 8.54 -18.58 1.62
C ALA A 240 9.09 -17.37 0.87
N CYS A 241 9.95 -16.57 1.50
CA CYS A 241 10.51 -15.37 0.90
C CYS A 241 12.04 -15.40 0.78
N HIS A 242 12.75 -15.99 1.74
CA HIS A 242 14.20 -15.95 1.81
C HIS A 242 14.84 -17.29 1.42
N GLN A 243 16.05 -17.19 0.86
CA GLN A 243 16.89 -18.33 0.52
C GLN A 243 18.09 -18.40 1.49
N ILE A 244 18.43 -19.61 1.92
CA ILE A 244 19.64 -19.92 2.71
C ILE A 244 20.26 -21.20 2.16
N GLY A 245 21.51 -21.13 1.69
CA GLY A 245 22.24 -22.28 1.16
C GLY A 245 21.52 -22.96 -0.03
N GLY A 246 20.80 -22.18 -0.84
CA GLY A 246 19.98 -22.69 -1.95
C GLY A 246 18.57 -23.15 -1.57
N VAL A 247 18.24 -23.25 -0.28
CA VAL A 247 16.91 -23.67 0.21
C VAL A 247 16.02 -22.45 0.45
N GLY A 248 14.79 -22.49 -0.06
CA GLY A 248 13.80 -21.41 0.09
C GLY A 248 13.46 -20.70 -1.22
N ARG A 249 13.07 -19.44 -1.15
CA ARG A 249 12.71 -18.61 -2.32
C ARG A 249 13.55 -17.33 -2.39
N VAL A 250 13.57 -16.70 -3.55
CA VAL A 250 14.44 -15.54 -3.83
C VAL A 250 13.64 -14.23 -3.89
N LEU A 251 12.58 -14.09 -3.07
CA LEU A 251 11.74 -12.88 -3.02
C LEU A 251 12.34 -11.80 -2.10
N GLY A 252 12.86 -12.22 -0.95
CA GLY A 252 13.66 -11.40 -0.04
C GLY A 252 15.16 -11.63 -0.24
N PRO A 253 16.01 -10.89 0.50
CA PRO A 253 17.46 -11.08 0.49
C PRO A 253 17.88 -12.53 0.76
N ASP A 254 18.92 -12.98 0.06
CA ASP A 254 19.63 -14.20 0.43
C ASP A 254 20.25 -14.03 1.83
N LEU A 255 19.89 -14.91 2.76
CA LEU A 255 20.32 -14.83 4.15
C LEU A 255 21.54 -15.74 4.43
N SER A 256 22.11 -16.41 3.42
CA SER A 256 23.21 -17.38 3.57
C SER A 256 24.47 -16.83 4.23
N LYS A 257 24.65 -15.50 4.24
CA LYS A 257 25.78 -14.80 4.88
C LYS A 257 25.34 -13.65 5.77
N ILE A 258 24.08 -13.64 6.22
CA ILE A 258 23.51 -12.49 6.91
C ILE A 258 24.24 -12.16 8.22
N GLY A 259 24.74 -13.17 8.92
CA GLY A 259 25.52 -13.04 10.15
C GLY A 259 26.89 -12.37 9.95
N ALA A 260 27.38 -12.24 8.72
CA ALA A 260 28.60 -11.46 8.45
C ALA A 260 28.36 -9.93 8.51
N ILE A 261 27.12 -9.49 8.27
CA ILE A 261 26.78 -8.06 8.08
C ILE A 261 25.70 -7.54 9.05
N ARG A 262 25.04 -8.41 9.82
CA ARG A 262 24.02 -8.05 10.81
C ARG A 262 24.32 -8.62 12.18
N THR A 263 24.05 -7.82 13.20
CA THR A 263 24.04 -8.23 14.61
C THR A 263 22.73 -8.92 14.97
N GLU A 264 22.71 -9.61 16.11
CA GLU A 264 21.52 -10.22 16.71
C GLU A 264 20.40 -9.18 16.89
N ARG A 265 20.77 -7.96 17.31
CA ARG A 265 19.84 -6.83 17.42
C ARG A 265 19.26 -6.46 16.07
N ASP A 266 20.08 -6.30 15.03
CA ASP A 266 19.60 -5.92 13.69
C ASP A 266 18.64 -6.99 13.12
N LEU A 267 18.94 -8.27 13.36
CA LEU A 267 18.11 -9.40 12.92
C LEU A 267 16.75 -9.39 13.63
N ILE A 268 16.73 -9.24 14.96
CA ILE A 268 15.48 -9.18 15.73
C ILE A 268 14.68 -7.94 15.34
N GLU A 269 15.32 -6.78 15.23
CA GLU A 269 14.67 -5.54 14.82
C GLU A 269 14.04 -5.69 13.43
N SER A 270 14.74 -6.32 12.48
CA SER A 270 14.18 -6.60 11.15
C SER A 270 12.93 -7.47 11.25
N ILE A 271 12.94 -8.53 12.06
CA ILE A 271 11.79 -9.45 12.21
C ILE A 271 10.60 -8.76 12.90
N LEU A 272 10.84 -7.98 13.96
CA LEU A 272 9.78 -7.31 14.72
C LEU A 272 9.24 -6.06 14.00
N PHE A 273 10.10 -5.39 13.23
CA PHE A 273 9.82 -4.12 12.56
C PHE A 273 10.31 -4.13 11.09
N PRO A 274 9.75 -5.00 10.22
CA PRO A 274 10.18 -5.18 8.83
C PRO A 274 10.21 -3.90 7.98
N SER A 275 9.40 -2.89 8.34
CA SER A 275 9.35 -1.61 7.63
C SER A 275 10.18 -0.49 8.30
N ALA A 276 10.90 -0.77 9.40
CA ALA A 276 11.77 0.22 10.04
C ALA A 276 13.02 0.52 9.19
N SER A 277 13.51 -0.47 8.43
CA SER A 277 14.58 -0.31 7.47
C SER A 277 14.37 -1.28 6.32
N LEU A 278 14.30 -0.76 5.09
CA LEU A 278 14.25 -1.57 3.88
C LEU A 278 15.67 -1.93 3.45
N ALA A 279 15.91 -3.21 3.15
CA ALA A 279 17.19 -3.62 2.57
C ALA A 279 17.33 -3.01 1.17
N ARG A 280 18.54 -2.50 0.87
CA ARG A 280 18.87 -1.95 -0.45
C ARG A 280 18.61 -3.00 -1.53
N ASP A 281 18.03 -2.58 -2.65
CA ASP A 281 17.63 -3.43 -3.78
C ASP A 281 16.47 -4.39 -3.47
N TYR A 282 15.82 -4.21 -2.31
CA TYR A 282 14.61 -4.92 -1.87
C TYR A 282 13.48 -3.97 -1.47
N GLU A 283 13.55 -2.73 -1.94
CA GLU A 283 12.46 -1.79 -1.82
C GLU A 283 11.23 -2.30 -2.57
N THR A 284 10.06 -2.17 -1.96
CA THR A 284 8.81 -2.56 -2.60
C THR A 284 8.45 -1.51 -3.64
N HIS A 285 8.25 -1.95 -4.88
CA HIS A 285 7.75 -1.11 -5.96
C HIS A 285 6.34 -1.53 -6.36
N LEU A 286 5.51 -0.53 -6.65
CA LEU A 286 4.31 -0.70 -7.41
C LEU A 286 4.49 -0.12 -8.80
N ILE A 287 4.32 -0.96 -9.81
CA ILE A 287 4.50 -0.61 -11.21
C ILE A 287 3.15 -0.68 -11.91
N GLU A 288 2.81 0.39 -12.60
CA GLU A 288 1.61 0.48 -13.44
C GLU A 288 2.01 0.29 -14.90
N THR A 289 1.24 -0.52 -15.63
CA THR A 289 1.47 -0.82 -17.04
C THR A 289 0.43 -0.18 -17.95
N ALA A 290 0.71 -0.04 -19.24
CA ALA A 290 -0.09 0.66 -20.25
C ALA A 290 -1.40 -0.06 -20.64
N ASP A 291 -1.50 -1.36 -20.33
CA ASP A 291 -2.76 -2.12 -20.34
C ASP A 291 -3.56 -1.93 -19.04
N GLY A 292 -3.01 -1.15 -18.11
CA GLY A 292 -3.60 -0.79 -16.85
C GLY A 292 -3.57 -1.86 -15.79
N GLN A 293 -2.71 -2.88 -15.92
CA GLN A 293 -2.38 -3.79 -14.83
C GLN A 293 -1.48 -3.10 -13.79
N THR A 294 -1.43 -3.68 -12.59
CA THR A 294 -0.45 -3.30 -11.56
C THR A 294 0.38 -4.51 -11.15
N VAL A 295 1.67 -4.30 -11.02
CA VAL A 295 2.63 -5.28 -10.54
C VAL A 295 3.27 -4.74 -9.27
N MET A 296 3.05 -5.43 -8.15
CA MET A 296 3.72 -5.13 -6.88
C MET A 296 4.82 -6.15 -6.65
N GLY A 297 6.03 -5.69 -6.35
CA GLY A 297 7.19 -6.56 -6.23
C GLY A 297 8.49 -5.80 -6.00
N VAL A 298 9.60 -6.50 -6.16
CA VAL A 298 10.94 -5.92 -6.06
C VAL A 298 11.57 -5.87 -7.45
N ILE A 299 12.20 -4.75 -7.79
CA ILE A 299 12.97 -4.62 -9.04
C ILE A 299 14.30 -5.37 -8.85
N ARG A 300 14.51 -6.43 -9.62
CA ARG A 300 15.73 -7.25 -9.61
C ARG A 300 16.83 -6.67 -10.49
N SER A 301 16.46 -6.06 -11.60
CA SER A 301 17.42 -5.41 -12.49
C SER A 301 16.75 -4.38 -13.39
N HIS A 302 17.49 -3.33 -13.70
CA HIS A 302 17.19 -2.41 -14.79
C HIS A 302 17.95 -2.89 -16.04
N THR A 303 17.24 -3.19 -17.12
CA THR A 303 17.83 -3.52 -18.42
C THR A 303 17.58 -2.40 -19.42
N ALA A 304 18.21 -2.48 -20.60
CA ALA A 304 17.95 -1.53 -21.69
C ALA A 304 16.49 -1.63 -22.20
N GLU A 305 15.89 -2.81 -22.11
CA GLU A 305 14.56 -3.13 -22.62
C GLU A 305 13.45 -2.88 -21.59
N GLY A 306 13.75 -3.00 -20.28
CA GLY A 306 12.73 -2.89 -19.25
C GLY A 306 13.21 -3.09 -17.81
N LEU A 307 12.27 -3.46 -16.96
CA LEU A 307 12.50 -3.84 -15.57
C LEU A 307 12.24 -5.34 -15.41
N LEU A 308 13.18 -6.05 -14.78
CA LEU A 308 12.90 -7.38 -14.25
C LEU A 308 12.36 -7.22 -12.83
N VAL A 309 11.13 -7.65 -12.60
CA VAL A 309 10.43 -7.49 -11.33
C VAL A 309 10.09 -8.87 -10.78
N MET A 310 10.42 -9.13 -9.53
CA MET A 310 9.90 -10.29 -8.83
C MET A 310 8.65 -9.90 -8.06
N ASP A 311 7.50 -10.43 -8.48
CA ASP A 311 6.23 -10.11 -7.83
C ASP A 311 6.04 -10.87 -6.50
N VAL A 312 5.00 -10.49 -5.76
CA VAL A 312 4.68 -11.11 -4.46
C VAL A 312 4.35 -12.61 -4.53
N ALA A 313 4.03 -13.14 -5.71
CA ALA A 313 3.85 -14.58 -5.92
C ALA A 313 5.18 -15.31 -6.17
N GLY A 314 6.29 -14.58 -6.22
CA GLY A 314 7.63 -15.08 -6.54
C GLY A 314 7.82 -15.32 -8.04
N GLN A 315 7.01 -14.69 -8.90
CA GLN A 315 7.16 -14.79 -10.35
C GLN A 315 8.01 -13.64 -10.88
N GLU A 316 8.95 -13.97 -11.76
CA GLU A 316 9.69 -12.97 -12.51
C GLU A 316 8.84 -12.44 -13.67
N LYS A 317 8.73 -11.11 -13.74
CA LYS A 317 8.04 -10.39 -14.81
C LYS A 317 9.02 -9.43 -15.46
N ASN A 318 9.23 -9.62 -16.75
CA ASN A 318 9.94 -8.64 -17.57
C ASN A 318 8.93 -7.60 -18.07
N LEU A 319 9.05 -6.37 -17.59
CA LEU A 319 8.18 -5.25 -17.93
C LEU A 319 8.93 -4.29 -18.86
N PRO A 320 8.61 -4.27 -20.17
CA PRO A 320 9.26 -3.36 -21.11
C PRO A 320 9.04 -1.89 -20.71
N HIS A 321 10.05 -1.03 -20.92
CA HIS A 321 9.92 0.42 -20.63
C HIS A 321 8.73 1.06 -21.34
N ALA A 322 8.42 0.59 -22.55
CA ALA A 322 7.27 1.07 -23.31
C ALA A 322 5.91 0.68 -22.69
N ALA A 323 5.87 -0.39 -21.92
CA ALA A 323 4.68 -0.85 -21.21
C ALA A 323 4.51 -0.17 -19.86
N ILE A 324 5.54 0.45 -19.27
CA ILE A 324 5.47 1.06 -17.94
C ILE A 324 4.93 2.49 -18.03
N THR A 325 3.90 2.80 -17.26
CA THR A 325 3.32 4.15 -17.14
C THR A 325 3.74 4.85 -15.85
N ALA A 326 3.93 4.10 -14.76
CA ALA A 326 4.43 4.62 -13.49
C ALA A 326 5.19 3.55 -12.69
N SER A 327 6.13 3.97 -11.86
CA SER A 327 6.81 3.12 -10.86
C SER A 327 6.97 3.92 -9.57
N THR A 328 6.36 3.46 -8.49
CA THR A 328 6.34 4.13 -7.19
C THR A 328 6.95 3.21 -6.14
N GLN A 329 7.97 3.70 -5.44
CA GLN A 329 8.52 3.01 -4.28
C GLN A 329 7.57 3.19 -3.08
N LEU A 330 7.23 2.09 -2.40
CA LEU A 330 6.39 2.10 -1.21
C LEU A 330 7.27 2.13 0.06
N PRO A 331 6.83 2.83 1.12
CA PRO A 331 7.55 2.83 2.40
C PRO A 331 7.40 1.52 3.19
N ALA A 332 6.43 0.68 2.82
CA ALA A 332 6.17 -0.60 3.48
C ALA A 332 6.98 -1.73 2.85
N SER A 333 7.53 -2.60 3.70
CA SER A 333 8.22 -3.83 3.28
C SER A 333 7.23 -4.89 2.77
N LEU A 334 7.68 -5.75 1.85
CA LEU A 334 6.98 -7.00 1.52
C LEU A 334 7.07 -8.04 2.65
N MET A 335 8.00 -7.89 3.58
CA MET A 335 8.06 -8.75 4.77
C MET A 335 6.88 -8.42 5.69
N PRO A 336 6.00 -9.39 6.01
CA PRO A 336 4.80 -9.13 6.80
C PRO A 336 5.13 -8.61 8.20
N MET A 337 4.34 -7.65 8.70
CA MET A 337 4.34 -7.30 10.12
C MET A 337 3.75 -8.44 10.96
N GLY A 338 4.17 -8.56 12.22
CA GLY A 338 3.55 -9.51 13.17
C GLY A 338 4.04 -10.95 13.05
N LEU A 339 5.16 -11.22 12.36
CA LEU A 339 5.76 -12.55 12.27
C LEU A 339 6.09 -13.13 13.67
N ASP A 340 6.42 -12.25 14.61
CA ASP A 340 6.65 -12.56 16.03
C ASP A 340 5.42 -13.13 16.74
N GLN A 341 4.21 -12.83 16.27
CA GLN A 341 2.98 -13.39 16.86
C GLN A 341 2.80 -14.88 16.50
N THR A 342 3.47 -15.34 15.44
CA THR A 342 3.44 -16.73 14.98
C THR A 342 4.70 -17.51 15.36
N LEU A 343 5.64 -16.86 16.04
CA LEU A 343 6.91 -17.42 16.48
C LEU A 343 7.01 -17.31 18.01
N PRO A 344 6.96 -18.44 18.75
CA PRO A 344 7.29 -18.45 20.17
C PRO A 344 8.64 -17.77 20.43
N GLU A 345 8.82 -17.10 21.58
CA GLU A 345 10.06 -16.36 21.89
C GLU A 345 11.30 -17.24 21.67
N GLN A 346 11.31 -18.49 22.17
CA GLN A 346 12.45 -19.38 21.99
C GLN A 346 12.72 -19.72 20.51
N ASP A 347 11.69 -19.89 19.68
CA ASP A 347 11.86 -20.15 18.24
C ASP A 347 12.49 -18.92 17.55
N LEU A 348 12.13 -17.70 17.97
CA LEU A 348 12.76 -16.47 17.50
C LEU A 348 14.24 -16.39 17.92
N LEU A 349 14.55 -16.68 19.19
CA LEU A 349 15.93 -16.68 19.69
C LEU A 349 16.79 -17.72 18.96
N ASP A 350 16.26 -18.93 18.78
CA ASP A 350 16.91 -20.03 18.07
C ASP A 350 17.17 -19.65 16.61
N LEU A 351 16.16 -19.09 15.91
CA LEU A 351 16.28 -18.61 14.54
C LEU A 351 17.36 -17.53 14.40
N VAL A 352 17.37 -16.52 15.29
CA VAL A 352 18.35 -15.44 15.25
C VAL A 352 19.76 -15.95 15.53
N ALA A 353 19.94 -16.87 16.49
CA ALA A 353 21.23 -17.50 16.75
C ALA A 353 21.75 -18.27 15.52
N TRP A 354 20.86 -18.97 14.81
CA TRP A 354 21.23 -19.62 13.56
C TRP A 354 21.62 -18.62 12.48
N LEU A 355 20.78 -17.62 12.19
CA LEU A 355 21.08 -16.57 11.19
C LEU A 355 22.40 -15.85 11.50
N ARG A 356 22.68 -15.60 12.77
CA ARG A 356 23.93 -14.99 13.24
C ARG A 356 25.17 -15.85 12.96
N SER A 357 25.01 -17.17 12.94
CA SER A 357 26.07 -18.14 12.65
C SER A 357 26.41 -18.24 11.15
N LEU A 358 25.52 -17.76 10.26
CA LEU A 358 25.70 -17.76 8.80
C LEU A 358 26.67 -16.64 8.38
N LYS A 359 27.95 -16.96 8.20
CA LYS A 359 29.03 -16.00 7.87
C LYS A 359 29.72 -16.31 6.55
#